data_AF-A0A8T0JB67-F1
#
_entry.id   AF-A0A8T0JB67-F1
#
_cell.length_a   1.000
_cell.length_b   1.000
_cell.length_c   1.000
_cell.angle_alpha   90.00
_cell.angle_beta   90.00
_cell.angle_gamma   90.00
#
_symmetry.space_group_name_H-M   'P 1'
#
loop_
_entity.id
_entity.type
_entity.pdbx_description
1 polymer ?
#
loop_
_entity_poly.entity_id
_entity_poly.type
_entity_poly.pdbx_seq_one_letter_code
_entity_poly.pdbx_strand_id
1 'polypeptide(L)'
;MMAGMEVDDGPARVGSKRNHSRSGGHAGGGAGGGRSHINQVCKYWQDGRCYKGDECQWLHPGNAGTTGRGSSGGNGKRQANNAYDARSVIRDNHARSESQQGGWGGYGGGGFSSGSNQQQQQQHGGQGRARNSSARWGRRGGGGGRGGHGQRDGGRVYGHEGGGGGARAHAPKQKPCTYWLKGNCTRGESCNFLHAHTTAPDVEMKTQLVGHEKAIRAIVLPEGHTQLYTGSQDETVRVWDCTTGVCANVAPMGGDVGALIYAAGWLFVGLPNEVKVVNMTTLHQQSLSGPKGQVHALAVTDEGLLFAGTQDGTILVWQFNTATNEFVPAASMSGHTGPVVTLMLIGSRLYSGSMDKTIRVWEIASVQCVQTLEGHTGVVMDLLCWDSFLLSCSLDGTVKIWTLNTAGQLELTFTHPEEDSQADSRNVTLAGALKMCGSSDKAGKPVLLVSYNDNSVRLYDLPTFTERGQLFSREEVRALQVGPNHLVFSGDSSGDVKVWSWVEAGLEAVAE
;
A
#
# COMPACT_ATOMS: atom_id res chain seq x y z
N MET A 1 14.28 -8.35 53.92
CA MET A 1 15.52 -8.42 53.13
C MET A 1 15.73 -9.86 52.71
N MET A 2 15.77 -10.08 51.38
CA MET A 2 16.54 -11.07 50.61
C MET A 2 16.56 -12.58 50.91
N ALA A 3 16.56 -13.31 49.77
CA ALA A 3 17.09 -14.65 49.46
C ALA A 3 16.22 -15.87 49.83
N GLY A 4 16.04 -16.89 49.00
CA GLY A 4 16.61 -17.27 47.70
C GLY A 4 16.65 -18.81 47.56
N MET A 5 16.72 -19.28 46.31
CA MET A 5 17.16 -20.61 45.81
C MET A 5 16.13 -21.72 45.47
N GLU A 6 16.22 -22.10 44.19
CA GLU A 6 15.70 -23.27 43.44
C GLU A 6 16.33 -24.60 43.89
N VAL A 7 15.66 -25.74 43.60
CA VAL A 7 16.26 -26.87 42.84
C VAL A 7 15.18 -27.72 42.14
N ASP A 8 15.53 -28.19 40.94
CA ASP A 8 14.87 -29.11 39.98
C ASP A 8 14.51 -30.53 40.50
N ASP A 9 13.53 -31.16 39.84
CA ASP A 9 13.69 -32.49 39.18
C ASP A 9 12.37 -32.95 38.51
N GLY A 10 12.40 -33.16 37.18
CA GLY A 10 11.46 -34.03 36.44
C GLY A 10 11.97 -35.50 36.42
N PRO A 11 11.50 -36.42 35.53
CA PRO A 11 10.42 -36.33 34.54
C PRO A 11 9.45 -37.54 34.57
N ALA A 12 8.30 -37.47 33.87
CA ALA A 12 7.53 -38.67 33.51
C ALA A 12 6.90 -38.56 32.11
N ARG A 13 7.48 -39.34 31.18
CA ARG A 13 6.93 -39.69 29.86
C ARG A 13 5.83 -40.74 30.02
N VAL A 14 4.65 -40.54 29.43
CA VAL A 14 3.72 -41.62 29.10
C VAL A 14 3.32 -41.48 27.63
N GLY A 15 3.71 -42.46 26.82
CA GLY A 15 3.31 -42.60 25.43
C GLY A 15 1.94 -43.27 25.30
N SER A 16 1.12 -42.79 24.37
CA SER A 16 -0.11 -43.48 23.95
C SER A 16 0.10 -44.18 22.62
N LYS A 17 -0.27 -45.47 22.61
CA LYS A 17 -0.01 -46.46 21.58
C LYS A 17 -0.99 -46.34 20.41
N ARG A 18 -0.46 -46.58 19.20
CA ARG A 18 -1.18 -46.97 17.99
C ARG A 18 -1.94 -48.28 18.25
N ASN A 19 -3.21 -48.35 17.86
CA ASN A 19 -3.92 -49.61 17.66
C ASN A 19 -4.35 -49.72 16.19
N HIS A 20 -3.77 -50.71 15.51
CA HIS A 20 -4.31 -51.29 14.29
C HIS A 20 -5.22 -52.46 14.68
N SER A 21 -6.46 -52.45 14.23
CA SER A 21 -7.28 -53.66 14.12
C SER A 21 -7.89 -53.71 12.72
N ARG A 22 -7.47 -54.74 11.97
CA ARG A 22 -8.13 -55.23 10.77
C ARG A 22 -9.17 -56.27 11.19
N SER A 23 -10.40 -56.11 10.73
CA SER A 23 -11.33 -57.23 10.49
C SER A 23 -12.09 -56.91 9.21
N GLY A 24 -12.08 -57.86 8.26
CA GLY A 24 -12.68 -57.72 6.94
C GLY A 24 -14.14 -58.17 6.89
N GLY A 25 -14.82 -57.83 5.80
CA GLY A 25 -16.13 -58.41 5.47
C GLY A 25 -16.99 -57.60 4.49
N HIS A 26 -16.73 -57.76 3.20
CA HIS A 26 -17.67 -57.86 2.07
C HIS A 26 -18.68 -56.73 1.72
N ALA A 27 -18.47 -56.22 0.50
CA ALA A 27 -19.41 -55.98 -0.62
C ALA A 27 -20.68 -55.11 -0.41
N GLY A 28 -20.72 -53.98 -1.12
CA GLY A 28 -21.97 -53.30 -1.47
C GLY A 28 -21.76 -51.98 -2.23
N GLY A 29 -22.03 -52.01 -3.54
CA GLY A 29 -22.64 -50.93 -4.34
C GLY A 29 -22.00 -49.53 -4.35
N GLY A 30 -21.49 -49.11 -5.51
CA GLY A 30 -20.93 -47.79 -5.72
C GLY A 30 -21.95 -46.63 -5.70
N ALA A 31 -21.44 -45.46 -5.36
CA ALA A 31 -21.95 -44.16 -5.79
C ALA A 31 -20.75 -43.19 -5.83
N GLY A 32 -20.44 -42.66 -7.01
CA GLY A 32 -19.36 -41.70 -7.21
C GLY A 32 -19.69 -40.38 -6.52
N GLY A 33 -18.85 -39.99 -5.56
CA GLY A 33 -18.89 -38.67 -4.94
C GLY A 33 -18.34 -37.61 -5.89
N GLY A 34 -19.23 -36.82 -6.49
CA GLY A 34 -18.86 -35.59 -7.20
C GLY A 34 -18.37 -34.54 -6.20
N ARG A 35 -17.14 -34.05 -6.39
CA ARG A 35 -16.64 -32.85 -5.73
C ARG A 35 -17.48 -31.67 -6.22
N SER A 36 -18.17 -30.97 -5.32
CA SER A 36 -18.91 -29.75 -5.67
C SER A 36 -17.92 -28.62 -5.96
N HIS A 37 -17.87 -28.18 -7.21
CA HIS A 37 -16.95 -27.18 -7.74
C HIS A 37 -17.46 -25.73 -7.61
N ILE A 38 -18.20 -25.41 -6.55
CA ILE A 38 -19.00 -24.19 -6.42
C ILE A 38 -18.17 -22.88 -6.32
N ASN A 39 -16.84 -22.95 -6.16
CA ASN A 39 -15.98 -21.78 -5.88
C ASN A 39 -14.86 -21.51 -6.89
N GLN A 40 -14.95 -21.93 -8.17
CA GLN A 40 -14.00 -21.47 -9.20
C GLN A 40 -14.70 -20.73 -10.33
N VAL A 41 -14.03 -19.70 -10.87
CA VAL A 41 -14.47 -18.95 -12.04
C VAL A 41 -14.41 -19.86 -13.28
N CYS A 42 -15.46 -19.84 -14.08
CA CYS A 42 -15.53 -20.67 -15.28
C CYS A 42 -14.42 -20.28 -16.27
N LYS A 43 -13.44 -21.16 -16.50
CA LYS A 43 -12.38 -20.94 -17.51
C LYS A 43 -12.96 -20.71 -18.91
N TYR A 44 -14.03 -21.41 -19.27
CA TYR A 44 -14.68 -21.20 -20.57
C TYR A 44 -15.41 -19.86 -20.66
N TRP A 45 -15.83 -19.28 -19.53
CA TRP A 45 -16.39 -17.93 -19.49
C TRP A 45 -15.30 -16.86 -19.62
N GLN A 46 -14.15 -17.07 -18.99
CA GLN A 46 -12.97 -16.20 -19.17
C GLN A 46 -12.55 -16.08 -20.64
N ASP A 47 -12.72 -17.14 -21.42
CA ASP A 47 -12.43 -17.17 -22.85
C ASP A 47 -13.61 -16.75 -23.75
N GLY A 48 -14.76 -16.35 -23.18
CA GLY A 48 -15.97 -15.99 -23.95
C GLY A 48 -16.67 -17.16 -24.66
N ARG A 49 -16.39 -18.41 -24.25
CA ARG A 49 -16.85 -19.66 -24.89
C ARG A 49 -17.82 -20.47 -24.02
N CYS A 50 -18.32 -19.91 -22.92
CA CYS A 50 -19.25 -20.59 -22.03
C CYS A 50 -20.70 -20.47 -22.54
N TYR A 51 -21.26 -21.55 -23.06
CA TYR A 51 -22.65 -21.60 -23.55
C TYR A 51 -23.68 -21.94 -22.46
N LYS A 52 -23.24 -22.19 -21.22
CA LYS A 52 -24.12 -22.68 -20.14
C LYS A 52 -24.76 -21.57 -19.29
N GLY A 53 -24.41 -20.29 -19.50
CA GLY A 53 -25.05 -19.17 -18.81
C GLY A 53 -25.20 -19.38 -17.30
N ASP A 54 -26.41 -19.22 -16.78
CA ASP A 54 -26.75 -19.37 -15.35
C ASP A 54 -26.82 -20.84 -14.87
N GLU A 55 -26.82 -21.82 -15.78
CA GLU A 55 -26.73 -23.26 -15.47
C GLU A 55 -25.28 -23.76 -15.33
N CYS A 56 -24.30 -22.85 -15.41
CA CYS A 56 -22.90 -23.19 -15.26
C CYS A 56 -22.57 -23.44 -13.78
N GLN A 57 -21.95 -24.58 -13.47
CA GLN A 57 -21.55 -24.96 -12.11
C GLN A 57 -20.35 -24.16 -11.55
N TRP A 58 -19.90 -23.15 -12.30
CA TRP A 58 -18.70 -22.34 -12.07
C TRP A 58 -19.05 -20.85 -12.20
N LEU A 59 -18.38 -19.96 -11.47
CA LEU A 59 -18.75 -18.55 -11.32
C LEU A 59 -18.55 -17.71 -12.60
N HIS A 60 -19.51 -16.82 -12.91
CA HIS A 60 -19.47 -15.83 -14.01
C HIS A 60 -19.60 -14.39 -13.47
N PRO A 61 -18.50 -13.69 -13.15
CA PRO A 61 -18.57 -12.32 -12.65
C PRO A 61 -18.91 -11.32 -13.78
N GLY A 62 -20.20 -11.01 -13.98
CA GLY A 62 -20.60 -9.96 -14.94
C GLY A 62 -22.03 -9.96 -15.50
N ASN A 63 -22.95 -10.84 -15.09
CA ASN A 63 -24.35 -10.77 -15.57
C ASN A 63 -25.25 -9.98 -14.61
N ALA A 64 -25.25 -8.65 -14.76
CA ALA A 64 -26.36 -7.83 -14.28
C ALA A 64 -27.57 -8.02 -15.23
N GLY A 65 -28.48 -8.89 -14.83
CA GLY A 65 -29.90 -8.97 -15.22
C GLY A 65 -30.32 -8.56 -16.64
N THR A 66 -30.53 -9.55 -17.50
CA THR A 66 -31.59 -9.47 -18.52
C THR A 66 -32.67 -10.50 -18.22
N THR A 67 -33.62 -10.16 -17.34
CA THR A 67 -34.85 -10.94 -17.23
C THR A 67 -35.84 -10.49 -18.30
N GLY A 68 -36.24 -11.46 -19.11
CA GLY A 68 -37.24 -11.30 -20.15
C GLY A 68 -38.62 -10.92 -19.61
N ARG A 69 -39.40 -10.29 -20.49
CA ARG A 69 -40.80 -9.93 -20.33
C ARG A 69 -41.66 -11.11 -19.86
N GLY A 70 -42.49 -10.88 -18.84
CA GLY A 70 -43.63 -11.72 -18.47
C GLY A 70 -44.52 -11.02 -17.45
N SER A 71 -45.70 -10.58 -17.88
CA SER A 71 -46.77 -10.02 -17.04
C SER A 71 -47.23 -10.96 -15.94
N SER A 72 -47.43 -10.46 -14.71
CA SER A 72 -48.78 -10.24 -14.11
C SER A 72 -48.73 -10.12 -12.57
N GLY A 73 -49.29 -9.02 -12.05
CA GLY A 73 -50.15 -8.95 -10.87
C GLY A 73 -49.57 -9.16 -9.45
N GLY A 74 -49.70 -8.13 -8.60
CA GLY A 74 -49.82 -8.33 -7.15
C GLY A 74 -49.11 -7.30 -6.27
N ASN A 75 -49.89 -6.44 -5.63
CA ASN A 75 -49.50 -5.43 -4.65
C ASN A 75 -48.64 -5.97 -3.48
N GLY A 76 -47.61 -5.23 -3.08
CA GLY A 76 -46.88 -5.45 -1.84
C GLY A 76 -45.73 -4.47 -1.64
N LYS A 77 -45.90 -3.54 -0.70
CA LYS A 77 -44.96 -2.51 -0.21
C LYS A 77 -43.47 -2.90 -0.37
N ARG A 78 -42.68 -2.06 -1.04
CA ARG A 78 -41.21 -2.12 -1.01
C ARG A 78 -40.62 -0.85 -0.43
N GLN A 79 -39.84 -1.07 0.62
CA GLN A 79 -38.90 -0.15 1.24
C GLN A 79 -37.90 0.36 0.20
N ALA A 80 -37.50 1.62 0.38
CA ALA A 80 -36.42 2.23 -0.36
C ALA A 80 -35.10 1.52 -0.03
N ASN A 81 -34.58 0.74 -0.98
CA ASN A 81 -33.18 0.35 -1.00
C ASN A 81 -32.47 1.28 -1.98
N ASN A 82 -31.52 2.06 -1.47
CA ASN A 82 -30.55 2.81 -2.24
C ASN A 82 -29.75 1.81 -3.10
N ALA A 83 -30.05 1.77 -4.39
CA ALA A 83 -29.22 1.10 -5.38
C ALA A 83 -28.05 2.04 -5.72
N TYR A 84 -26.85 1.64 -5.31
CA TYR A 84 -25.61 2.28 -5.75
C TYR A 84 -25.36 1.92 -7.22
N ASP A 85 -25.06 2.93 -8.03
CA ASP A 85 -24.77 2.83 -9.46
C ASP A 85 -23.44 2.08 -9.70
N ALA A 86 -23.46 1.05 -10.54
CA ALA A 86 -22.42 0.03 -10.66
C ALA A 86 -21.27 0.44 -11.61
N ARG A 87 -20.46 1.40 -11.19
CA ARG A 87 -19.04 1.48 -11.58
C ARG A 87 -18.22 0.95 -10.41
N SER A 88 -17.17 0.17 -10.66
CA SER A 88 -16.35 -0.42 -9.60
C SER A 88 -15.67 0.67 -8.77
N VAL A 89 -16.28 1.06 -7.64
CA VAL A 89 -15.75 2.11 -6.77
C VAL A 89 -14.70 1.48 -5.86
N ILE A 90 -13.45 1.91 -6.01
CA ILE A 90 -12.42 1.66 -5.01
C ILE A 90 -12.53 2.78 -3.96
N ARG A 91 -12.69 2.38 -2.69
CA ARG A 91 -12.73 3.28 -1.54
C ARG A 91 -11.44 3.10 -0.75
N ASP A 92 -10.56 4.08 -0.87
CA ASP A 92 -9.45 4.29 0.06
C ASP A 92 -9.99 4.94 1.34
N ASN A 93 -9.22 4.93 2.42
CA ASN A 93 -9.62 5.47 3.73
C ASN A 93 -9.68 7.02 3.79
N HIS A 94 -10.05 7.68 2.70
CA HIS A 94 -10.27 9.13 2.64
C HIS A 94 -11.72 9.47 2.94
N ALA A 95 -11.95 10.46 3.81
CA ALA A 95 -13.27 10.99 4.07
C ALA A 95 -13.84 11.55 2.76
N ARG A 96 -14.88 10.89 2.23
CA ARG A 96 -15.67 11.43 1.12
C ARG A 96 -16.69 12.41 1.70
N SER A 97 -16.51 13.70 1.45
CA SER A 97 -17.62 14.63 1.61
C SER A 97 -18.64 14.39 0.49
N GLU A 98 -19.65 13.56 0.72
CA GLU A 98 -20.83 13.59 -0.14
C GLU A 98 -21.51 14.96 0.03
N SER A 99 -21.55 15.74 -1.04
CA SER A 99 -22.18 17.05 -1.07
C SER A 99 -23.70 16.91 -0.96
N GLN A 100 -24.23 16.71 0.24
CA GLN A 100 -25.55 17.23 0.56
C GLN A 100 -25.37 18.69 0.95
N GLN A 101 -25.93 19.59 0.13
CA GLN A 101 -26.06 21.00 0.45
C GLN A 101 -26.87 21.17 1.74
N GLY A 102 -26.16 21.21 2.87
CA GLY A 102 -26.61 21.82 4.13
C GLY A 102 -25.71 23.03 4.35
N GLY A 103 -26.27 24.23 4.16
CA GLY A 103 -25.52 25.47 4.03
C GLY A 103 -24.64 25.81 5.23
N TRP A 104 -23.38 26.09 4.94
CA TRP A 104 -22.53 26.92 5.80
C TRP A 104 -22.41 28.29 5.13
N GLY A 105 -23.07 29.28 5.75
CA GLY A 105 -23.22 30.63 5.24
C GLY A 105 -21.88 31.32 5.03
N GLY A 106 -21.76 31.98 3.88
CA GLY A 106 -20.57 32.70 3.49
C GLY A 106 -20.38 34.01 4.24
N TYR A 107 -19.10 34.35 4.42
CA TYR A 107 -18.52 35.69 4.48
C TYR A 107 -17.09 35.50 3.95
N GLY A 108 -16.68 36.08 2.83
CA GLY A 108 -16.42 37.50 2.68
C GLY A 108 -14.90 37.67 2.56
N GLY A 109 -14.43 38.02 1.36
CA GLY A 109 -13.01 38.01 1.01
C GLY A 109 -12.14 39.07 1.70
N GLY A 110 -10.83 38.86 1.60
CA GLY A 110 -9.81 39.83 1.98
C GLY A 110 -8.42 39.27 1.73
N GLY A 111 -7.76 39.75 0.68
CA GLY A 111 -6.35 39.49 0.41
C GLY A 111 -5.41 40.41 1.21
N PHE A 112 -4.12 40.33 0.86
CA PHE A 112 -2.96 41.09 1.37
C PHE A 112 -2.43 40.60 2.72
N SER A 113 -1.14 40.62 3.03
CA SER A 113 0.10 40.85 2.29
C SER A 113 1.25 40.51 3.26
N SER A 114 2.37 40.08 2.70
CA SER A 114 3.67 39.92 3.34
C SER A 114 4.03 41.01 4.36
N GLY A 115 4.44 40.60 5.56
CA GLY A 115 5.02 41.47 6.58
C GLY A 115 6.15 40.75 7.30
N SER A 116 7.35 40.87 6.76
CA SER A 116 8.62 40.51 7.39
C SER A 116 8.82 41.27 8.71
N ASN A 117 9.25 40.60 9.77
CA ASN A 117 9.89 41.27 10.90
C ASN A 117 11.15 40.52 11.34
N GLN A 118 12.29 41.14 11.01
CA GLN A 118 13.61 40.86 11.55
C GLN A 118 13.64 41.22 13.04
N GLN A 119 14.29 40.39 13.86
CA GLN A 119 15.00 40.89 15.02
C GLN A 119 16.46 40.43 14.97
N GLN A 120 17.31 41.44 15.01
CA GLN A 120 18.76 41.41 14.96
C GLN A 120 19.34 40.89 16.27
N GLN A 121 20.42 40.10 16.18
CA GLN A 121 21.55 40.22 17.10
C GLN A 121 22.87 40.16 16.32
N GLN A 122 23.48 41.35 16.20
CA GLN A 122 24.90 41.66 15.99
C GLN A 122 25.70 41.21 17.24
N GLN A 123 27.00 40.88 17.31
CA GLN A 123 28.27 41.10 16.59
C GLN A 123 29.25 40.00 17.16
N HIS A 124 30.36 39.54 16.58
CA HIS A 124 31.58 40.12 16.01
C HIS A 124 32.22 39.02 15.10
N GLY A 125 32.86 39.26 13.96
CA GLY A 125 33.95 40.20 13.69
C GLY A 125 35.27 39.43 13.59
N GLY A 126 35.64 38.93 12.41
CA GLY A 126 36.93 38.24 12.17
C GLY A 126 37.16 37.91 10.70
N GLN A 127 38.03 38.68 10.06
CA GLN A 127 38.35 38.70 8.62
C GLN A 127 39.07 37.44 8.13
N GLY A 128 38.97 37.13 6.83
CA GLY A 128 40.11 36.50 6.13
C GLY A 128 39.83 35.53 4.98
N ARG A 129 39.56 36.08 3.79
CA ARG A 129 40.05 35.67 2.46
C ARG A 129 39.89 34.22 1.95
N ALA A 130 39.26 34.17 0.77
CA ALA A 130 39.29 33.10 -0.22
C ALA A 130 40.69 32.56 -0.56
N ARG A 131 40.77 31.27 -0.93
CA ARG A 131 41.07 30.84 -2.31
C ARG A 131 41.12 29.31 -2.46
N ASN A 132 40.55 28.87 -3.58
CA ASN A 132 40.88 27.69 -4.37
C ASN A 132 42.38 27.37 -4.38
N SER A 133 42.74 26.09 -4.23
CA SER A 133 43.84 25.51 -5.00
C SER A 133 43.86 23.98 -4.95
N SER A 134 43.74 23.40 -6.13
CA SER A 134 44.28 22.13 -6.57
C SER A 134 45.76 21.90 -6.19
N ALA A 135 46.11 20.64 -5.88
CA ALA A 135 47.44 20.03 -6.07
C ALA A 135 47.21 18.51 -6.14
N ARG A 136 47.39 17.78 -7.26
CA ARG A 136 48.61 17.47 -8.02
C ARG A 136 49.84 17.25 -7.14
N TRP A 137 50.13 15.98 -6.87
CA TRP A 137 51.48 15.51 -6.58
C TRP A 137 51.82 14.38 -7.55
N GLY A 138 52.88 14.60 -8.32
CA GLY A 138 53.66 13.54 -8.91
C GLY A 138 55.12 13.78 -8.56
N ARG A 139 55.86 12.70 -8.29
CA ARG A 139 57.25 12.43 -8.74
C ARG A 139 57.74 11.15 -8.04
N ARG A 140 58.13 10.15 -8.83
CA ARG A 140 59.51 9.71 -9.18
C ARG A 140 60.20 8.97 -8.02
N GLY A 141 60.85 7.83 -8.23
CA GLY A 141 61.15 7.10 -9.47
C GLY A 141 62.21 6.01 -9.26
N GLY A 142 62.61 5.37 -10.37
CA GLY A 142 63.80 4.51 -10.51
C GLY A 142 63.58 3.05 -10.15
N GLY A 143 63.97 2.03 -10.93
CA GLY A 143 64.71 1.98 -12.19
C GLY A 143 65.37 0.59 -12.36
N GLY A 144 65.43 0.07 -13.59
CA GLY A 144 66.27 -1.08 -14.03
C GLY A 144 65.68 -2.48 -13.77
N GLY A 145 65.78 -3.49 -14.64
CA GLY A 145 66.40 -3.64 -15.95
C GLY A 145 66.55 -5.13 -16.31
N ARG A 146 66.11 -5.49 -17.53
CA ARG A 146 66.57 -6.56 -18.47
C ARG A 146 66.69 -8.06 -18.07
N GLY A 147 66.27 -8.88 -19.04
CA GLY A 147 66.62 -10.30 -19.29
C GLY A 147 65.41 -11.23 -19.14
N GLY A 148 65.00 -12.13 -20.04
CA GLY A 148 65.59 -12.71 -21.25
C GLY A 148 65.26 -14.22 -21.29
N HIS A 149 64.57 -14.67 -22.35
CA HIS A 149 64.37 -16.06 -22.83
C HIS A 149 63.48 -17.07 -22.08
N GLY A 150 62.67 -17.80 -22.86
CA GLY A 150 62.17 -19.14 -22.53
C GLY A 150 60.82 -19.51 -23.12
N GLN A 151 60.80 -20.02 -24.36
CA GLN A 151 59.66 -20.71 -24.98
C GLN A 151 59.19 -21.92 -24.15
N ARG A 152 57.88 -22.24 -24.19
CA ARG A 152 57.40 -23.58 -24.57
C ARG A 152 55.91 -23.61 -24.88
N ASP A 153 55.65 -24.35 -25.95
CA ASP A 153 54.39 -24.62 -26.65
C ASP A 153 53.33 -25.35 -25.82
N GLY A 154 52.08 -25.19 -26.28
CA GLY A 154 50.93 -25.97 -25.86
C GLY A 154 49.70 -25.64 -26.70
N GLY A 155 49.79 -25.87 -28.02
CA GLY A 155 48.69 -25.62 -28.95
C GLY A 155 47.47 -26.51 -28.72
N ARG A 156 46.28 -25.95 -28.93
CA ARG A 156 45.11 -26.67 -29.43
C ARG A 156 44.41 -25.82 -30.49
N VAL A 157 44.54 -26.28 -31.72
CA VAL A 157 43.81 -25.85 -32.91
C VAL A 157 42.44 -26.53 -32.89
N TYR A 158 41.36 -25.77 -33.04
CA TYR A 158 40.15 -26.24 -33.73
C TYR A 158 39.49 -25.07 -34.48
N GLY A 159 39.44 -25.21 -35.81
CA GLY A 159 38.32 -24.87 -36.68
C GLY A 159 37.82 -23.43 -36.70
N HIS A 160 38.30 -22.66 -37.67
CA HIS A 160 37.60 -21.51 -38.20
C HIS A 160 36.54 -22.03 -39.19
N GLU A 161 35.25 -21.91 -38.86
CA GLU A 161 34.16 -21.85 -39.84
C GLU A 161 33.34 -20.59 -39.55
N GLY A 162 33.01 -19.88 -40.64
CA GLY A 162 32.67 -18.48 -40.63
C GLY A 162 31.23 -18.15 -40.28
N GLY A 163 31.04 -16.85 -40.05
CA GLY A 163 30.01 -16.07 -40.73
C GLY A 163 28.56 -16.38 -40.36
N GLY A 164 28.11 -15.80 -39.25
CA GLY A 164 26.70 -15.68 -38.92
C GLY A 164 26.52 -14.74 -37.74
N GLY A 165 26.82 -13.45 -37.94
CA GLY A 165 26.58 -12.39 -36.97
C GLY A 165 25.08 -12.13 -36.78
N GLY A 166 24.37 -13.11 -36.20
CA GLY A 166 23.07 -12.87 -35.61
C GLY A 166 23.29 -12.07 -34.34
N ALA A 167 22.87 -10.80 -34.34
CA ALA A 167 22.74 -10.04 -33.12
C ALA A 167 21.88 -10.88 -32.16
N ARG A 168 22.50 -11.46 -31.13
CA ARG A 168 21.74 -12.09 -30.05
C ARG A 168 20.91 -10.97 -29.45
N ALA A 169 19.61 -10.96 -29.75
CA ALA A 169 18.66 -10.11 -29.03
C ALA A 169 18.88 -10.42 -27.55
N HIS A 170 19.45 -9.45 -26.82
CA HIS A 170 19.61 -9.58 -25.39
C HIS A 170 18.22 -9.73 -24.79
N ALA A 171 18.00 -10.80 -24.02
CA ALA A 171 16.75 -10.98 -23.30
C ALA A 171 16.40 -9.69 -22.55
N PRO A 172 15.12 -9.26 -22.56
CA PRO A 172 14.72 -7.99 -21.95
C PRO A 172 15.10 -7.96 -20.48
N LYS A 173 15.75 -6.88 -20.05
CA LYS A 173 16.21 -6.69 -18.67
C LYS A 173 14.97 -6.47 -17.79
N GLN A 174 14.68 -7.41 -16.90
CA GLN A 174 13.47 -7.34 -16.05
C GLN A 174 13.71 -6.64 -14.70
N LYS A 175 14.95 -6.65 -14.19
CA LYS A 175 15.27 -6.06 -12.88
C LYS A 175 15.86 -4.66 -13.04
N PRO A 176 15.40 -3.67 -12.25
CA PRO A 176 15.93 -2.32 -12.30
C PRO A 176 17.37 -2.27 -11.79
N CYS A 177 18.16 -1.36 -12.35
CA CYS A 177 19.49 -1.08 -11.86
C CYS A 177 19.40 -0.24 -10.58
N THR A 178 19.76 -0.82 -9.44
CA THR A 178 19.77 -0.13 -8.14
C THR A 178 20.70 1.09 -8.14
N TYR A 179 21.86 1.00 -8.79
CA TYR A 179 22.78 2.12 -8.93
C TYR A 179 22.20 3.24 -9.79
N TRP A 180 21.43 2.91 -10.84
CA TRP A 180 20.81 3.92 -11.70
C TRP A 180 19.68 4.64 -10.98
N LEU A 181 18.84 3.90 -10.24
CA LEU A 181 17.80 4.49 -9.39
C LEU A 181 18.38 5.45 -8.34
N LYS A 182 19.62 5.21 -7.89
CA LYS A 182 20.36 6.08 -6.97
C LYS A 182 21.21 7.16 -7.66
N GLY A 183 21.17 7.26 -8.99
CA GLY A 183 21.94 8.25 -9.77
C GLY A 183 23.44 7.94 -9.95
N ASN A 184 23.88 6.74 -9.59
CA ASN A 184 25.30 6.35 -9.48
C ASN A 184 25.73 5.27 -10.50
N CYS A 185 24.92 4.97 -11.53
CA CYS A 185 25.28 3.96 -12.52
C CYS A 185 26.28 4.50 -13.55
N THR A 186 27.49 3.93 -13.56
CA THR A 186 28.56 4.30 -14.51
C THR A 186 28.49 3.54 -15.84
N ARG A 187 27.62 2.53 -15.96
CA ARG A 187 27.54 1.63 -17.13
C ARG A 187 26.64 2.16 -18.24
N GLY A 188 25.80 3.17 -17.98
CA GLY A 188 24.88 3.73 -18.99
C GLY A 188 24.04 2.62 -19.67
N GLU A 189 23.89 2.70 -20.99
CA GLU A 189 23.12 1.73 -21.78
C GLU A 189 23.71 0.30 -21.78
N SER A 190 25.01 0.17 -21.52
CA SER A 190 25.69 -1.12 -21.38
C SER A 190 25.41 -1.84 -20.05
N CYS A 191 24.63 -1.23 -19.15
CA CYS A 191 24.28 -1.85 -17.88
C CYS A 191 23.42 -3.10 -18.09
N ASN A 192 23.75 -4.22 -17.47
CA ASN A 192 22.95 -5.46 -17.57
C ASN A 192 21.57 -5.38 -16.89
N PHE A 193 21.26 -4.27 -16.23
CA PHE A 193 20.00 -4.04 -15.51
C PHE A 193 19.18 -2.92 -16.18
N LEU A 194 17.87 -2.93 -15.94
CA LEU A 194 16.93 -2.01 -16.54
C LEU A 194 17.13 -0.58 -16.02
N HIS A 195 17.23 0.40 -16.92
CA HIS A 195 17.28 1.83 -16.61
C HIS A 195 15.91 2.45 -16.90
N ALA A 196 14.90 2.02 -16.15
CA ALA A 196 13.54 2.53 -16.27
C ALA A 196 12.93 2.64 -14.87
N HIS A 197 12.02 3.59 -14.71
CA HIS A 197 11.26 3.75 -13.47
C HIS A 197 10.04 2.83 -13.40
N THR A 198 9.62 2.25 -14.53
CA THR A 198 8.48 1.35 -14.60
C THR A 198 8.61 0.36 -15.75
N THR A 199 7.96 -0.80 -15.62
CA THR A 199 7.69 -1.75 -16.71
C THR A 199 6.23 -1.71 -17.18
N ALA A 200 5.35 -0.95 -16.51
CA ALA A 200 3.97 -0.80 -16.93
C ALA A 200 3.92 0.10 -18.20
N PRO A 201 3.27 -0.35 -19.28
CA PRO A 201 3.31 0.36 -20.57
C PRO A 201 2.46 1.64 -20.60
N ASP A 202 1.55 1.78 -19.65
CA ASP A 202 0.51 2.81 -19.58
C ASP A 202 0.64 3.69 -18.33
N VAL A 203 1.81 3.67 -17.68
CA VAL A 203 2.15 4.54 -16.55
C VAL A 203 3.48 5.21 -16.82
N GLU A 204 3.57 6.50 -16.52
CA GLU A 204 4.83 7.25 -16.60
C GLU A 204 5.12 8.01 -15.31
N MET A 205 6.41 8.18 -15.01
CA MET A 205 6.86 9.05 -13.91
C MET A 205 6.90 10.50 -14.41
N LYS A 206 6.06 11.37 -13.84
CA LYS A 206 5.99 12.79 -14.21
C LYS A 206 7.08 13.62 -13.55
N THR A 207 7.24 13.45 -12.25
CA THR A 207 8.19 14.23 -11.46
C THR A 207 8.49 13.54 -10.14
N GLN A 208 9.46 14.08 -9.42
CA GLN A 208 9.88 13.64 -8.11
C GLN A 208 9.96 14.84 -7.17
N LEU A 209 9.31 14.74 -6.01
CA LEU A 209 9.38 15.71 -4.93
C LEU A 209 10.43 15.24 -3.94
N VAL A 210 11.54 15.98 -3.86
CA VAL A 210 12.68 15.68 -3.00
C VAL A 210 12.69 16.67 -1.85
N GLY A 211 12.82 16.18 -0.62
CA GLY A 211 12.99 17.06 0.53
C GLY A 211 13.00 16.35 1.87
N HIS A 212 12.20 15.30 2.05
CA HIS A 212 12.26 14.51 3.28
C HIS A 212 13.59 13.75 3.37
N GLU A 213 14.07 13.53 4.60
CA GLU A 213 15.35 12.86 4.86
C GLU A 213 15.19 11.42 5.35
N LYS A 214 13.95 11.03 5.67
CA LYS A 214 13.58 9.70 6.14
C LYS A 214 12.25 9.27 5.52
N ALA A 215 11.85 8.03 5.84
CA ALA A 215 10.70 7.37 5.26
C ALA A 215 9.41 8.20 5.33
N ILE A 216 8.76 8.33 4.17
CA ILE A 216 7.42 8.91 4.06
C ILE A 216 6.41 7.86 4.55
N ARG A 217 5.57 8.26 5.50
CA ARG A 217 4.57 7.37 6.12
C ARG A 217 3.16 7.63 5.62
N ALA A 218 2.89 8.85 5.16
CA ALA A 218 1.59 9.20 4.62
C ALA A 218 1.69 10.31 3.59
N ILE A 219 0.82 10.25 2.59
CA ILE A 219 0.64 11.24 1.55
C ILE A 219 -0.86 11.54 1.50
N VAL A 220 -1.24 12.80 1.57
CA VAL A 220 -2.64 13.23 1.56
C VAL A 220 -2.80 14.35 0.56
N LEU A 221 -3.71 14.18 -0.39
CA LEU A 221 -4.14 15.23 -1.31
C LEU A 221 -5.64 15.46 -1.10
N PRO A 222 -6.03 16.53 -0.39
CA PRO A 222 -7.44 16.83 -0.21
C PRO A 222 -8.14 17.10 -1.53
N GLU A 223 -9.36 16.60 -1.69
CA GLU A 223 -10.14 16.79 -2.90
C GLU A 223 -10.39 18.28 -3.18
N GLY A 224 -10.12 18.73 -4.40
CA GLY A 224 -10.24 20.13 -4.80
C GLY A 224 -9.14 21.07 -4.30
N HIS A 225 -8.16 20.58 -3.53
CA HIS A 225 -7.01 21.37 -3.11
C HIS A 225 -5.82 21.18 -4.06
N THR A 226 -5.01 22.24 -4.19
CA THR A 226 -3.75 22.24 -4.94
C THR A 226 -2.54 21.92 -4.05
N GLN A 227 -2.77 21.51 -2.80
CA GLN A 227 -1.74 21.26 -1.81
C GLN A 227 -1.70 19.79 -1.44
N LEU A 228 -0.52 19.18 -1.63
CA LEU A 228 -0.21 17.83 -1.18
C LEU A 228 0.48 17.92 0.18
N TYR A 229 0.05 17.09 1.13
CA TYR A 229 0.67 16.96 2.44
C TYR A 229 1.42 15.65 2.53
N THR A 230 2.64 15.66 3.04
CA THR A 230 3.43 14.45 3.25
C THR A 230 3.98 14.42 4.65
N GLY A 231 3.75 13.32 5.35
CA GLY A 231 4.26 13.07 6.70
C GLY A 231 5.41 12.07 6.67
N SER A 232 6.48 12.35 7.42
CA SER A 232 7.68 11.51 7.44
C SER A 232 8.20 11.24 8.86
N GLN A 233 9.03 10.20 8.96
CA GLN A 233 9.84 9.90 10.14
C GLN A 233 10.96 10.92 10.39
N ASP A 234 11.16 11.88 9.49
CA ASP A 234 12.03 13.05 9.73
C ASP A 234 11.38 14.11 10.64
N GLU A 235 10.25 13.76 11.27
CA GLU A 235 9.50 14.58 12.22
C GLU A 235 8.83 15.81 11.59
N THR A 236 8.70 15.84 10.27
CA THR A 236 8.06 16.94 9.54
C THR A 236 6.81 16.51 8.79
N VAL A 237 5.87 17.44 8.69
CA VAL A 237 4.85 17.46 7.64
C VAL A 237 5.25 18.52 6.62
N ARG A 238 5.36 18.12 5.35
CA ARG A 238 5.64 19.03 4.24
C ARG A 238 4.40 19.31 3.43
N VAL A 239 4.27 20.55 2.98
CA VAL A 239 3.21 21.00 2.08
C VAL A 239 3.84 21.30 0.74
N TRP A 240 3.33 20.65 -0.31
CA TRP A 240 3.79 20.83 -1.68
C TRP A 240 2.70 21.46 -2.51
N ASP A 241 3.08 22.42 -3.34
CA ASP A 241 2.20 22.97 -4.36
C ASP A 241 2.16 22.00 -5.55
N CYS A 242 0.99 21.42 -5.84
CA CYS A 242 0.81 20.44 -6.91
C CYS A 242 1.00 21.00 -8.32
N THR A 243 0.93 22.33 -8.49
CA THR A 243 1.09 22.99 -9.80
C THR A 243 2.56 23.16 -10.13
N THR A 244 3.37 23.53 -9.14
CA THR A 244 4.80 23.86 -9.30
C THR A 244 5.73 22.73 -8.89
N GLY A 245 5.26 21.79 -8.06
CA GLY A 245 6.08 20.75 -7.44
C GLY A 245 7.00 21.28 -6.32
N VAL A 246 6.86 22.54 -5.92
CA VAL A 246 7.72 23.18 -4.91
C VAL A 246 7.19 22.90 -3.50
N CYS A 247 8.10 22.65 -2.56
CA CYS A 247 7.78 22.58 -1.14
C CYS A 247 7.47 23.99 -0.62
N ALA A 248 6.20 24.27 -0.35
CA ALA A 248 5.72 25.56 0.12
C ALA A 248 5.94 25.75 1.63
N ASN A 249 5.87 24.67 2.40
CA ASN A 249 6.03 24.72 3.85
C ASN A 249 6.63 23.41 4.41
N VAL A 250 7.42 23.53 5.48
CA VAL A 250 7.96 22.43 6.27
C VAL A 250 7.59 22.69 7.72
N ALA A 251 6.67 21.91 8.26
CA ALA A 251 6.16 22.08 9.62
C ALA A 251 6.76 20.98 10.53
N PRO A 252 7.54 21.34 11.56
CA PRO A 252 8.05 20.38 12.53
C PRO A 252 6.93 19.92 13.48
N MET A 253 6.79 18.61 13.65
CA MET A 253 5.76 18.01 14.52
C MET A 253 6.28 17.60 15.89
N GLY A 254 7.61 17.52 16.06
CA GLY A 254 8.25 17.14 17.34
C GLY A 254 8.26 15.63 17.61
N GLY A 255 8.06 14.82 16.58
CA GLY A 255 8.15 13.36 16.65
C GLY A 255 7.82 12.70 15.31
N ASP A 256 8.14 11.41 15.19
CA ASP A 256 7.89 10.60 13.99
C ASP A 256 6.41 10.67 13.56
N VAL A 257 6.16 11.15 12.34
CA VAL A 257 4.80 11.11 11.77
C VAL A 257 4.50 9.68 11.35
N GLY A 258 3.58 9.01 12.06
CA GLY A 258 3.17 7.64 11.77
C GLY A 258 1.95 7.53 10.87
N ALA A 259 1.06 8.53 10.93
CA ALA A 259 -0.13 8.62 10.09
C ALA A 259 -0.50 10.08 9.80
N LEU A 260 -1.17 10.31 8.67
CA LEU A 260 -1.68 11.62 8.28
C LEU A 260 -2.98 11.42 7.51
N ILE A 261 -4.04 12.13 7.89
CA ILE A 261 -5.30 12.18 7.13
C ILE A 261 -5.82 13.63 7.10
N TYR A 262 -6.61 13.95 6.08
CA TYR A 262 -7.33 15.21 5.99
C TYR A 262 -8.82 14.95 5.83
N ALA A 263 -9.65 15.63 6.61
CA ALA A 263 -11.09 15.57 6.48
C ALA A 263 -11.75 16.84 7.02
N ALA A 264 -12.81 17.29 6.36
CA ALA A 264 -13.65 18.40 6.82
C ALA A 264 -12.85 19.69 7.20
N GLY A 265 -11.76 19.99 6.49
CA GLY A 265 -10.91 21.16 6.77
C GLY A 265 -9.88 20.95 7.88
N TRP A 266 -9.80 19.76 8.46
CA TRP A 266 -8.85 19.39 9.50
C TRP A 266 -7.77 18.46 8.96
N LEU A 267 -6.53 18.73 9.36
CA LEU A 267 -5.39 17.85 9.19
C LEU A 267 -5.11 17.13 10.51
N PHE A 268 -5.10 15.80 10.49
CA PHE A 268 -4.85 14.95 11.64
C PHE A 268 -3.50 14.26 11.47
N VAL A 269 -2.63 14.41 12.47
CA VAL A 269 -1.26 13.89 12.46
C VAL A 269 -1.08 12.92 13.62
N GLY A 270 -0.77 11.67 13.30
CA GLY A 270 -0.48 10.63 14.28
C GLY A 270 0.99 10.67 14.69
N LEU A 271 1.25 10.94 15.96
CA LEU A 271 2.59 11.10 16.55
C LEU A 271 2.80 10.07 17.68
N PRO A 272 4.01 9.97 18.25
CA PRO A 272 4.22 9.21 19.47
C PRO A 272 3.42 9.81 20.64
N ASN A 273 2.55 9.01 21.24
CA ASN A 273 1.71 9.32 22.41
C ASN A 273 0.67 10.46 22.22
N GLU A 274 0.47 10.93 21.00
CA GLU A 274 -0.38 12.08 20.70
C GLU A 274 -0.98 11.97 19.30
N VAL A 275 -2.20 12.49 19.13
CA VAL A 275 -2.71 12.90 17.81
C VAL A 275 -2.82 14.41 17.79
N LYS A 276 -2.10 15.06 16.86
CA LYS A 276 -2.18 16.51 16.67
C LYS A 276 -3.21 16.81 15.59
N VAL A 277 -4.17 17.69 15.89
CA VAL A 277 -5.22 18.09 14.95
C VAL A 277 -5.11 19.58 14.67
N VAL A 278 -5.17 19.93 13.39
CA VAL A 278 -4.98 21.30 12.92
C VAL A 278 -6.11 21.67 11.98
N ASN A 279 -6.88 22.70 12.33
CA ASN A 279 -7.85 23.27 11.41
C ASN A 279 -7.11 24.12 10.38
N MET A 280 -7.21 23.76 9.10
CA MET A 280 -6.44 24.43 8.05
C MET A 280 -7.02 25.81 7.67
N THR A 281 -8.24 26.12 8.08
CA THR A 281 -8.88 27.42 7.82
C THR A 281 -8.63 28.41 8.95
N THR A 282 -8.84 27.98 10.20
CA THR A 282 -8.68 28.85 11.37
C THR A 282 -7.28 28.80 11.97
N LEU A 283 -6.45 27.84 11.54
CA LEU A 283 -5.14 27.51 12.12
C LEU A 283 -5.19 27.15 13.61
N HIS A 284 -6.39 26.83 14.13
CA HIS A 284 -6.55 26.28 15.47
C HIS A 284 -5.87 24.91 15.55
N GLN A 285 -5.12 24.67 16.63
CA GLN A 285 -4.41 23.43 16.87
C GLN A 285 -4.79 22.86 18.22
N GLN A 286 -4.97 21.54 18.26
CA GLN A 286 -5.22 20.82 19.48
C GLN A 286 -4.37 19.54 19.51
N SER A 287 -3.84 19.22 20.69
CA SER A 287 -3.06 18.02 20.95
C SER A 287 -3.90 17.02 21.75
N LEU A 288 -4.18 15.86 21.16
CA LEU A 288 -5.00 14.82 21.75
C LEU A 288 -4.11 13.77 22.43
N SER A 289 -3.99 13.88 23.74
CA SER A 289 -3.27 12.90 24.58
C SER A 289 -4.08 11.64 24.82
N GLY A 290 -3.41 10.54 25.16
CA GLY A 290 -4.04 9.25 25.44
C GLY A 290 -3.37 8.08 24.72
N PRO A 291 -2.98 8.21 23.44
CA PRO A 291 -2.24 7.14 22.76
C PRO A 291 -1.01 6.70 23.55
N LYS A 292 -0.68 5.41 23.48
CA LYS A 292 0.54 4.85 24.06
C LYS A 292 1.42 4.30 22.94
N GLY A 293 2.61 4.87 22.83
CA GLY A 293 3.53 4.62 21.72
C GLY A 293 3.08 5.31 20.43
N GLN A 294 3.58 4.82 19.30
CA GLN A 294 3.30 5.39 17.99
C GLN A 294 1.82 5.26 17.61
N VAL A 295 1.24 6.32 17.06
CA VAL A 295 -0.01 6.25 16.29
C VAL A 295 0.34 5.87 14.84
N HIS A 296 -0.09 4.69 14.41
CA HIS A 296 0.24 4.14 13.07
C HIS A 296 -0.88 4.31 12.05
N ALA A 297 -2.12 4.49 12.51
CA ALA A 297 -3.29 4.60 11.64
C ALA A 297 -4.29 5.60 12.20
N LEU A 298 -4.95 6.32 11.28
CA LEU A 298 -6.02 7.26 11.60
C LEU A 298 -7.20 7.00 10.66
N ALA A 299 -8.40 7.22 11.15
CA ALA A 299 -9.62 7.27 10.35
C ALA A 299 -10.58 8.30 10.96
N VAL A 300 -11.43 8.91 10.15
CA VAL A 300 -12.38 9.91 10.62
C VAL A 300 -13.71 9.79 9.87
N THR A 301 -14.82 9.89 10.59
CA THR A 301 -16.16 9.91 10.00
C THR A 301 -16.60 11.33 9.68
N ASP A 302 -17.58 11.46 8.79
CA ASP A 302 -18.22 12.75 8.49
C ASP A 302 -18.96 13.34 9.70
N GLU A 303 -19.31 12.49 10.68
CA GLU A 303 -19.92 12.87 11.96
C GLU A 303 -18.90 13.42 12.98
N GLY A 304 -17.62 13.45 12.62
CA GLY A 304 -16.55 13.99 13.45
C GLY A 304 -16.02 13.00 14.50
N LEU A 305 -16.21 11.70 14.32
CA LEU A 305 -15.53 10.68 15.11
C LEU A 305 -14.13 10.43 14.54
N LEU A 306 -13.10 10.69 15.34
CA LEU A 306 -11.71 10.41 15.03
C LEU A 306 -11.27 9.11 15.71
N PHE A 307 -10.67 8.20 14.95
CA PHE A 307 -10.08 6.96 15.43
C PHE A 307 -8.56 6.99 15.27
N ALA A 308 -7.83 6.53 16.29
CA ALA A 308 -6.39 6.35 16.23
C ALA A 308 -5.97 4.95 16.65
N GLY A 309 -5.33 4.22 15.73
CA GLY A 309 -4.73 2.92 15.98
C GLY A 309 -3.33 3.07 16.57
N THR A 310 -3.12 2.52 17.76
CA THR A 310 -1.91 2.74 18.56
C THR A 310 -1.01 1.51 18.61
N GLN A 311 0.25 1.74 18.98
CA GLN A 311 1.27 0.71 19.13
C GLN A 311 0.94 -0.32 20.22
N ASP A 312 0.17 0.05 21.23
CA ASP A 312 -0.25 -0.87 22.30
C ASP A 312 -1.45 -1.77 21.93
N GLY A 313 -1.96 -1.68 20.69
CA GLY A 313 -3.07 -2.50 20.20
C GLY A 313 -4.46 -1.94 20.51
N THR A 314 -4.54 -0.74 21.08
CA THR A 314 -5.81 -0.04 21.32
C THR A 314 -6.20 0.79 20.09
N ILE A 315 -7.49 1.06 19.94
CA ILE A 315 -7.98 2.14 19.07
C ILE A 315 -8.67 3.17 19.97
N LEU A 316 -8.17 4.40 19.97
CA LEU A 316 -8.75 5.49 20.74
C LEU A 316 -9.71 6.30 19.87
N VAL A 317 -10.78 6.80 20.49
CA VAL A 317 -11.86 7.50 19.79
C VAL A 317 -12.09 8.86 20.42
N TRP A 318 -12.17 9.90 19.59
CA TRP A 318 -12.57 11.26 19.97
C TRP A 318 -13.77 11.71 19.15
N GLN A 319 -14.66 12.49 19.77
CA GLN A 319 -15.79 13.13 19.11
C GLN A 319 -15.49 14.63 18.96
N PHE A 320 -15.71 15.17 17.78
CA PHE A 320 -15.68 16.61 17.59
C PHE A 320 -16.87 17.28 18.25
N ASN A 321 -16.61 18.27 19.10
CA ASN A 321 -17.62 19.10 19.76
C ASN A 321 -17.71 20.45 19.03
N THR A 322 -18.83 20.69 18.36
CA THR A 322 -19.08 21.93 17.59
C THR A 322 -19.20 23.17 18.46
N ALA A 323 -19.64 23.04 19.72
CA ALA A 323 -19.81 24.17 20.63
C ALA A 323 -18.48 24.70 21.14
N THR A 324 -17.50 23.81 21.37
CA THR A 324 -16.15 24.18 21.84
C THR A 324 -15.13 24.25 20.70
N ASN A 325 -15.47 23.73 19.51
CA ASN A 325 -14.57 23.58 18.37
C ASN A 325 -13.33 22.71 18.70
N GLU A 326 -13.53 21.66 19.50
CA GLU A 326 -12.47 20.79 20.00
C GLU A 326 -12.87 19.31 19.90
N PHE A 327 -11.89 18.43 19.74
CA PHE A 327 -12.07 16.98 19.86
C PHE A 327 -11.99 16.56 21.32
N VAL A 328 -13.00 15.84 21.80
CA VAL A 328 -13.07 15.34 23.18
C VAL A 328 -13.00 13.81 23.19
N PRO A 329 -12.31 13.19 24.17
CA PRO A 329 -12.28 11.73 24.28
C PRO A 329 -13.69 11.14 24.38
N ALA A 330 -13.99 10.11 23.60
CA ALA A 330 -15.31 9.49 23.52
C ALA A 330 -15.29 8.02 23.95
N ALA A 331 -14.35 7.23 23.45
CA ALA A 331 -14.28 5.79 23.74
C ALA A 331 -12.89 5.20 23.49
N SER A 332 -12.72 3.94 23.86
CA SER A 332 -11.55 3.13 23.53
C SER A 332 -11.97 1.71 23.14
N MET A 333 -11.37 1.17 22.09
CA MET A 333 -11.65 -0.15 21.56
C MET A 333 -10.40 -1.02 21.74
N SER A 334 -10.49 -2.02 22.61
CA SER A 334 -9.39 -2.92 22.94
C SER A 334 -9.66 -4.33 22.42
N GLY A 335 -8.62 -5.01 21.92
CA GLY A 335 -8.73 -6.41 21.53
C GLY A 335 -7.55 -6.93 20.72
N HIS A 336 -6.86 -6.07 19.96
CA HIS A 336 -5.62 -6.48 19.31
C HIS A 336 -4.52 -6.72 20.34
N THR A 337 -3.66 -7.70 20.09
CA THR A 337 -2.53 -8.05 20.96
C THR A 337 -1.20 -7.47 20.50
N GLY A 338 -1.22 -6.69 19.40
CA GLY A 338 -0.08 -5.95 18.88
C GLY A 338 -0.51 -4.66 18.17
N PRO A 339 0.45 -3.84 17.71
CA PRO A 339 0.18 -2.55 17.09
C PRO A 339 -0.92 -2.58 16.02
N VAL A 340 -1.85 -1.62 16.08
CA VAL A 340 -2.86 -1.43 15.03
C VAL A 340 -2.24 -0.60 13.91
N VAL A 341 -1.99 -1.22 12.75
CA VAL A 341 -1.17 -0.67 11.66
C VAL A 341 -2.00 0.04 10.59
N THR A 342 -3.27 -0.33 10.45
CA THR A 342 -4.17 0.24 9.45
C THR A 342 -5.60 0.28 9.99
N LEU A 343 -6.35 1.29 9.57
CA LEU A 343 -7.76 1.50 9.88
C LEU A 343 -8.49 1.78 8.57
N MET A 344 -9.74 1.32 8.46
CA MET A 344 -10.60 1.60 7.32
C MET A 344 -12.06 1.70 7.74
N LEU A 345 -12.76 2.74 7.29
CA LEU A 345 -14.19 2.91 7.52
C LEU A 345 -14.99 2.40 6.30
N ILE A 346 -15.97 1.52 6.55
CA ILE A 346 -16.92 1.06 5.52
C ILE A 346 -18.32 1.05 6.13
N GLY A 347 -19.14 2.03 5.75
CA GLY A 347 -20.47 2.21 6.34
C GLY A 347 -20.38 2.52 7.83
N SER A 348 -21.14 1.79 8.66
CA SER A 348 -21.14 1.94 10.14
C SER A 348 -20.04 1.14 10.84
N ARG A 349 -19.12 0.54 10.10
CA ARG A 349 -18.09 -0.35 10.63
C ARG A 349 -16.69 0.20 10.44
N LEU A 350 -15.87 0.00 11.45
CA LEU A 350 -14.43 0.22 11.40
C LEU A 350 -13.74 -1.14 11.23
N TYR A 351 -12.74 -1.19 10.36
CA TYR A 351 -11.89 -2.34 10.13
C TYR A 351 -10.48 -1.99 10.57
N SER A 352 -9.83 -2.86 11.32
CA SER A 352 -8.47 -2.65 11.79
C SER A 352 -7.58 -3.83 11.47
N GLY A 353 -6.41 -3.57 10.87
CA GLY A 353 -5.36 -4.57 10.64
C GLY A 353 -4.22 -4.37 11.63
N SER A 354 -3.65 -5.46 12.14
CA SER A 354 -2.65 -5.41 13.22
C SER A 354 -1.44 -6.31 12.98
N MET A 355 -0.38 -6.02 13.73
CA MET A 355 0.78 -6.91 13.90
C MET A 355 0.43 -8.25 14.55
N ASP A 356 -0.73 -8.36 15.21
CA ASP A 356 -1.23 -9.65 15.70
C ASP A 356 -1.74 -10.58 14.59
N LYS A 357 -1.60 -10.16 13.32
CA LYS A 357 -1.92 -10.93 12.10
C LYS A 357 -3.41 -11.10 11.84
N THR A 358 -4.25 -10.41 12.61
CA THR A 358 -5.70 -10.45 12.45
C THR A 358 -6.24 -9.14 11.88
N ILE A 359 -7.45 -9.23 11.33
CA ILE A 359 -8.28 -8.07 11.04
C ILE A 359 -9.45 -8.10 12.01
N ARG A 360 -9.74 -7.00 12.69
CA ARG A 360 -10.95 -6.89 13.52
C ARG A 360 -11.97 -5.98 12.85
N VAL A 361 -13.23 -6.39 12.93
CA VAL A 361 -14.38 -5.63 12.47
C VAL A 361 -15.12 -5.12 13.69
N TRP A 362 -15.34 -3.81 13.74
CA TRP A 362 -15.93 -3.14 14.86
C TRP A 362 -17.21 -2.43 14.44
N GLU A 363 -18.24 -2.54 15.27
CA GLU A 363 -19.45 -1.74 15.11
C GLU A 363 -19.27 -0.41 15.85
N ILE A 364 -19.30 0.71 15.12
CA ILE A 364 -18.95 2.03 15.68
C ILE A 364 -19.94 2.44 16.78
N ALA A 365 -21.24 2.19 16.58
CA ALA A 365 -22.28 2.59 17.51
C ALA A 365 -22.18 1.91 18.89
N SER A 366 -21.75 0.65 18.93
CA SER A 366 -21.63 -0.12 20.17
C SER A 366 -20.19 -0.20 20.69
N VAL A 367 -19.21 0.24 19.90
CA VAL A 367 -17.78 0.19 20.23
C VAL A 367 -17.33 -1.26 20.49
N GLN A 368 -18.00 -2.25 19.87
CA GLN A 368 -17.73 -3.67 20.06
C GLN A 368 -17.06 -4.28 18.83
N CYS A 369 -16.15 -5.22 19.09
CA CYS A 369 -15.62 -6.11 18.05
C CYS A 369 -16.70 -7.13 17.69
N VAL A 370 -17.22 -7.08 16.47
CA VAL A 370 -18.27 -8.00 15.98
C VAL A 370 -17.71 -9.21 15.24
N GLN A 371 -16.49 -9.10 14.72
CA GLN A 371 -15.85 -10.21 14.01
C GLN A 371 -14.32 -10.07 14.07
N THR A 372 -13.63 -11.20 14.14
CA THR A 372 -12.17 -11.30 13.93
C THR A 372 -11.92 -12.16 12.71
N LEU A 373 -11.17 -11.65 11.75
CA LEU A 373 -10.76 -12.38 10.54
C LEU A 373 -9.34 -12.90 10.74
N GLU A 374 -9.23 -14.22 10.71
CA GLU A 374 -7.97 -14.95 10.81
C GLU A 374 -7.61 -15.55 9.45
N GLY A 375 -6.33 -15.64 9.14
CA GLY A 375 -5.85 -16.27 7.90
C GLY A 375 -4.52 -15.72 7.39
N HIS A 376 -4.14 -14.50 7.77
CA HIS A 376 -2.78 -14.01 7.53
C HIS A 376 -1.78 -14.65 8.49
N THR A 377 -0.57 -14.91 8.00
CA THR A 377 0.53 -15.51 8.80
C THR A 377 1.59 -14.48 9.18
N GLY A 378 1.50 -13.28 8.58
CA GLY A 378 2.30 -12.09 8.86
C GLY A 378 1.43 -10.90 9.30
N VAL A 379 2.09 -9.76 9.55
CA VAL A 379 1.44 -8.51 9.93
C VAL A 379 0.47 -8.05 8.83
N VAL A 380 -0.76 -7.68 9.20
CA VAL A 380 -1.68 -7.03 8.27
C VAL A 380 -1.27 -5.57 8.13
N MET A 381 -0.79 -5.21 6.94
CA MET A 381 -0.14 -3.93 6.69
C MET A 381 -1.09 -2.86 6.15
N ASP A 382 -2.12 -3.27 5.41
CA ASP A 382 -3.10 -2.36 4.84
C ASP A 382 -4.43 -3.04 4.52
N LEU A 383 -5.48 -2.22 4.46
CA LEU A 383 -6.83 -2.60 4.09
C LEU A 383 -7.30 -1.73 2.94
N LEU A 384 -8.11 -2.30 2.05
CA LEU A 384 -8.73 -1.59 0.93
C LEU A 384 -10.15 -2.09 0.70
N CYS A 385 -11.07 -1.20 0.34
CA CYS A 385 -12.41 -1.60 -0.07
C CYS A 385 -12.55 -1.43 -1.58
N TRP A 386 -12.94 -2.50 -2.25
CA TRP A 386 -13.25 -2.49 -3.68
C TRP A 386 -14.65 -3.09 -3.87
N ASP A 387 -15.62 -2.25 -4.23
CA ASP A 387 -17.03 -2.63 -4.29
C ASP A 387 -17.52 -3.24 -2.95
N SER A 388 -17.99 -4.49 -2.93
CA SER A 388 -18.37 -5.22 -1.71
C SER A 388 -17.24 -6.03 -1.08
N PHE A 389 -16.04 -5.98 -1.66
CA PHE A 389 -14.89 -6.77 -1.24
C PHE A 389 -14.00 -5.98 -0.30
N LEU A 390 -13.65 -6.59 0.83
CA LEU A 390 -12.54 -6.12 1.66
C LEU A 390 -11.27 -6.80 1.16
N LEU A 391 -10.25 -6.03 0.83
CA LEU A 391 -8.92 -6.49 0.49
C LEU A 391 -8.00 -6.24 1.69
N SER A 392 -7.11 -7.18 1.98
CA SER A 392 -6.07 -7.01 2.99
C SER A 392 -4.72 -7.45 2.45
N CYS A 393 -3.68 -6.67 2.69
CA CYS A 393 -2.30 -7.06 2.34
C CYS A 393 -1.46 -7.27 3.58
N SER A 394 -0.50 -8.19 3.49
CA SER A 394 0.28 -8.63 4.65
C SER A 394 1.76 -8.85 4.33
N LEU A 395 2.59 -8.78 5.38
CA LEU A 395 4.00 -9.17 5.33
C LEU A 395 4.21 -10.66 5.03
N ASP A 396 3.16 -11.50 5.05
CA ASP A 396 3.23 -12.86 4.50
C ASP A 396 3.32 -12.90 2.97
N GLY A 397 3.25 -11.74 2.31
CA GLY A 397 3.36 -11.59 0.87
C GLY A 397 2.07 -11.85 0.12
N THR A 398 0.95 -11.99 0.83
CA THR A 398 -0.36 -12.21 0.23
C THR A 398 -1.27 -11.00 0.29
N VAL A 399 -2.15 -10.89 -0.71
CA VAL A 399 -3.36 -10.08 -0.70
C VAL A 399 -4.54 -11.03 -0.57
N LYS A 400 -5.37 -10.85 0.45
CA LYS A 400 -6.58 -11.65 0.70
C LYS A 400 -7.83 -10.84 0.42
N ILE A 401 -8.85 -11.52 -0.11
CA ILE A 401 -10.17 -10.92 -0.40
C ILE A 401 -11.21 -11.57 0.48
N TRP A 402 -11.99 -10.73 1.15
CA TRP A 402 -13.05 -11.13 2.07
C TRP A 402 -14.41 -10.68 1.54
N THR A 403 -15.40 -11.58 1.55
CA THR A 403 -16.78 -11.30 1.13
C THR A 403 -17.78 -11.64 2.21
N LEU A 404 -18.91 -10.93 2.22
CA LEU A 404 -20.03 -11.27 3.10
C LEU A 404 -20.70 -12.57 2.66
N ASN A 405 -20.86 -13.48 3.61
CA ASN A 405 -21.67 -14.68 3.43
C ASN A 405 -23.17 -14.39 3.59
N THR A 406 -23.99 -15.42 3.42
CA THR A 406 -25.45 -15.35 3.60
C THR A 406 -25.86 -14.92 5.02
N ALA A 407 -25.00 -15.10 6.01
CA ALA A 407 -25.21 -14.67 7.40
C ALA A 407 -24.70 -13.25 7.70
N GLY A 408 -24.14 -12.54 6.71
CA GLY A 408 -23.60 -11.18 6.88
C GLY A 408 -22.25 -11.11 7.60
N GLN A 409 -21.50 -12.21 7.63
CA GLN A 409 -20.12 -12.28 8.15
C GLN A 409 -19.11 -12.33 7.01
N LEU A 410 -17.93 -11.74 7.20
CA LEU A 410 -16.87 -11.78 6.19
C LEU A 410 -16.14 -13.12 6.21
N GLU A 411 -15.95 -13.71 5.03
CA GLU A 411 -15.21 -14.95 4.80
C GLU A 411 -14.11 -14.76 3.76
N LEU A 412 -13.02 -15.50 3.89
CA LEU A 412 -11.93 -15.50 2.91
C LEU A 412 -12.37 -16.21 1.63
N THR A 413 -12.33 -15.50 0.50
CA THR A 413 -12.80 -16.03 -0.80
C THR A 413 -11.66 -16.22 -1.79
N PHE A 414 -10.60 -15.40 -1.68
CA PHE A 414 -9.46 -15.46 -2.60
C PHE A 414 -8.16 -15.02 -1.92
N THR A 415 -7.03 -15.60 -2.33
CA THR A 415 -5.68 -15.23 -1.89
C THR A 415 -4.78 -15.10 -3.11
N HIS A 416 -4.06 -13.98 -3.23
CA HIS A 416 -3.06 -13.73 -4.25
C HIS A 416 -1.67 -13.57 -3.62
N PRO A 417 -0.62 -14.23 -4.14
CA PRO A 417 -0.68 -15.32 -5.14
C PRO A 417 -1.35 -16.58 -4.55
N GLU A 418 -1.93 -17.44 -5.41
CA GLU A 418 -2.58 -18.68 -4.97
C GLU A 418 -1.55 -19.65 -4.34
N GLU A 419 -1.90 -20.34 -3.26
CA GLU A 419 -0.98 -21.23 -2.52
C GLU A 419 -0.35 -22.32 -3.42
N ASP A 420 -1.10 -22.87 -4.38
CA ASP A 420 -0.63 -23.92 -5.29
C ASP A 420 0.44 -23.42 -6.29
N SER A 421 0.49 -22.11 -6.56
CA SER A 421 1.54 -21.52 -7.42
C SER A 421 2.92 -21.51 -6.76
N GLN A 422 3.00 -21.82 -5.45
CA GLN A 422 4.25 -21.85 -4.67
C GLN A 422 4.86 -23.25 -4.57
N ALA A 423 4.12 -24.31 -4.92
CA ALA A 423 4.54 -25.69 -4.70
C ALA A 423 5.75 -26.13 -5.55
N ASP A 424 6.02 -25.45 -6.67
CA ASP A 424 7.08 -25.82 -7.61
C ASP A 424 8.45 -25.16 -7.31
N SER A 425 8.53 -24.26 -6.33
CA SER A 425 9.80 -23.65 -5.91
C SER A 425 10.01 -23.79 -4.41
N ARG A 426 10.75 -24.83 -4.01
CA ARG A 426 11.20 -24.99 -2.63
C ARG A 426 12.10 -23.80 -2.27
N ASN A 427 11.61 -22.92 -1.38
CA ASN A 427 12.27 -21.70 -0.85
C ASN A 427 12.16 -20.39 -1.66
N VAL A 428 10.98 -20.01 -2.15
CA VAL A 428 10.74 -18.59 -2.47
C VAL A 428 10.07 -17.92 -1.27
N THR A 429 10.84 -17.11 -0.54
CA THR A 429 10.29 -16.13 0.39
C THR A 429 9.57 -15.07 -0.43
N LEU A 430 8.24 -14.98 -0.31
CA LEU A 430 7.48 -13.91 -0.96
C LEU A 430 7.93 -12.56 -0.42
N ALA A 431 8.00 -11.56 -1.30
CA ALA A 431 8.11 -10.18 -0.86
C ALA A 431 6.85 -9.84 -0.05
N GLY A 432 7.01 -9.23 1.12
CA GLY A 432 5.90 -8.84 1.99
C GLY A 432 5.17 -7.63 1.41
N ALA A 433 3.84 -7.67 1.34
CA ALA A 433 3.03 -6.56 0.87
C ALA A 433 2.87 -5.51 1.97
N LEU A 434 2.99 -4.22 1.61
CA LEU A 434 3.17 -3.12 2.55
C LEU A 434 2.05 -2.07 2.52
N LYS A 435 1.64 -1.62 1.33
CA LYS A 435 0.55 -0.66 1.14
C LYS A 435 -0.23 -0.96 -0.12
N MET A 436 -1.52 -0.62 -0.11
CA MET A 436 -2.39 -0.73 -1.27
C MET A 436 -3.05 0.59 -1.57
N CYS A 437 -3.29 0.85 -2.85
CA CYS A 437 -4.29 1.83 -3.27
C CYS A 437 -4.96 1.34 -4.54
N GLY A 438 -6.20 1.76 -4.75
CA GLY A 438 -6.91 1.45 -5.98
C GLY A 438 -7.05 2.66 -6.88
N SER A 439 -6.65 2.49 -8.14
CA SER A 439 -6.77 3.51 -9.18
C SER A 439 -7.66 3.01 -10.31
N SER A 440 -7.96 3.87 -11.26
CA SER A 440 -8.47 3.47 -12.57
C SER A 440 -7.54 3.97 -13.67
N ASP A 441 -7.31 3.12 -14.66
CA ASP A 441 -6.58 3.53 -15.85
C ASP A 441 -7.39 4.54 -16.68
N LYS A 442 -6.83 5.03 -17.78
CA LYS A 442 -7.52 6.00 -18.65
C LYS A 442 -8.81 5.46 -19.29
N ALA A 443 -8.92 4.14 -19.45
CA ALA A 443 -10.14 3.51 -19.94
C ALA A 443 -11.20 3.30 -18.83
N GLY A 444 -10.87 3.66 -17.58
CA GLY A 444 -11.73 3.49 -16.42
C GLY A 444 -11.70 2.07 -15.85
N LYS A 445 -10.75 1.21 -16.28
CA LYS A 445 -10.60 -0.14 -15.71
C LYS A 445 -9.97 -0.03 -14.32
N PRO A 446 -10.51 -0.73 -13.31
CA PRO A 446 -9.93 -0.72 -11.96
C PRO A 446 -8.57 -1.44 -11.94
N VAL A 447 -7.59 -0.79 -11.33
CA VAL A 447 -6.25 -1.34 -11.12
C VAL A 447 -5.87 -1.22 -9.66
N LEU A 448 -5.43 -2.33 -9.08
CA LEU A 448 -4.88 -2.39 -7.73
C LEU A 448 -3.37 -2.16 -7.79
N LEU A 449 -2.86 -1.22 -6.99
CA LEU A 449 -1.44 -1.04 -6.78
C LEU A 449 -1.06 -1.57 -5.41
N VAL A 450 -0.02 -2.40 -5.35
CA VAL A 450 0.47 -2.99 -4.10
C VAL A 450 1.97 -2.77 -4.00
N SER A 451 2.43 -2.08 -2.95
CA SER A 451 3.86 -1.97 -2.66
C SER A 451 4.37 -3.18 -1.89
N TYR A 452 5.62 -3.56 -2.16
CA TYR A 452 6.28 -4.69 -1.55
C TYR A 452 7.62 -4.29 -0.93
N ASN A 453 8.11 -5.09 0.02
CA ASN A 453 9.40 -4.90 0.67
C ASN A 453 10.62 -5.22 -0.22
N ASP A 454 10.41 -5.50 -1.50
CA ASP A 454 11.45 -5.63 -2.53
C ASP A 454 11.66 -4.32 -3.32
N ASN A 455 11.13 -3.20 -2.80
CA ASN A 455 11.17 -1.86 -3.38
C ASN A 455 10.36 -1.70 -4.69
N SER A 456 9.48 -2.64 -4.98
CA SER A 456 8.54 -2.57 -6.11
C SER A 456 7.14 -2.13 -5.69
N VAL A 457 6.43 -1.49 -6.61
CA VAL A 457 4.96 -1.36 -6.57
C VAL A 457 4.42 -2.12 -7.76
N ARG A 458 3.62 -3.16 -7.54
CA ARG A 458 3.07 -4.02 -8.59
C ARG A 458 1.65 -3.59 -8.91
N LEU A 459 1.31 -3.58 -10.19
CA LEU A 459 0.00 -3.18 -10.72
C LEU A 459 -0.76 -4.42 -11.14
N TYR A 460 -1.98 -4.58 -10.63
CA TYR A 460 -2.84 -5.72 -10.91
C TYR A 460 -4.18 -5.27 -11.48
N ASP A 461 -4.54 -5.82 -12.64
CA ASP A 461 -5.86 -5.61 -13.21
C ASP A 461 -6.93 -6.26 -12.32
N LEU A 462 -7.94 -5.49 -11.91
CA LEU A 462 -9.11 -6.04 -11.23
C LEU A 462 -10.20 -6.36 -12.28
N PRO A 463 -10.96 -7.47 -12.12
CA PRO A 463 -10.93 -8.42 -11.00
C PRO A 463 -9.89 -9.55 -11.13
N THR A 464 -9.10 -9.60 -12.20
CA THR A 464 -8.34 -10.82 -12.58
C THR A 464 -7.06 -11.04 -11.79
N PHE A 465 -6.57 -10.03 -11.08
CA PHE A 465 -5.25 -10.00 -10.44
C PHE A 465 -4.09 -10.31 -11.39
N THR A 466 -4.27 -9.98 -12.68
CA THR A 466 -3.21 -10.13 -13.68
C THR A 466 -2.21 -9.00 -13.51
N GLU A 467 -0.93 -9.32 -13.33
CA GLU A 467 0.13 -8.31 -13.21
C GLU A 467 0.29 -7.56 -14.54
N ARG A 468 0.06 -6.25 -14.51
CA ARG A 468 0.20 -5.32 -15.64
C ARG A 468 1.63 -4.79 -15.78
N GLY A 469 2.33 -4.61 -14.66
CA GLY A 469 3.68 -4.10 -14.61
C GLY A 469 4.09 -3.63 -13.21
N GLN A 470 5.27 -3.03 -13.11
CA GLN A 470 5.88 -2.63 -11.84
C GLN A 470 6.37 -1.19 -11.89
N LEU A 471 6.30 -0.48 -10.76
CA LEU A 471 7.00 0.78 -10.51
C LEU A 471 8.18 0.51 -9.59
N PHE A 472 9.31 1.16 -9.84
CA PHE A 472 10.53 0.95 -9.08
C PHE A 472 10.89 2.19 -8.24
N SER A 473 11.21 1.94 -6.98
CA SER A 473 11.63 2.97 -6.01
C SER A 473 13.04 2.68 -5.47
N ARG A 474 13.66 3.69 -4.82
CA ARG A 474 15.01 3.53 -4.29
C ARG A 474 15.02 2.61 -3.07
N GLU A 475 14.00 2.76 -2.24
CA GLU A 475 13.75 1.99 -1.03
C GLU A 475 12.25 1.61 -0.97
N GLU A 476 11.83 0.93 0.09
CA GLU A 476 10.46 0.43 0.23
C GLU A 476 9.42 1.55 0.17
N VAL A 477 8.38 1.37 -0.64
CA VAL A 477 7.26 2.32 -0.71
C VAL A 477 6.31 2.08 0.46
N ARG A 478 6.23 3.06 1.36
CA ARG A 478 5.48 3.01 2.63
C ARG A 478 4.24 3.90 2.62
N ALA A 479 4.05 4.71 1.58
CA ALA A 479 2.84 5.48 1.35
C ALA A 479 2.44 5.42 -0.13
N LEU A 480 1.16 5.16 -0.39
CA LEU A 480 0.55 5.22 -1.71
C LEU A 480 -0.71 6.07 -1.62
N GLN A 481 -0.92 6.94 -2.60
CA GLN A 481 -2.08 7.82 -2.64
C GLN A 481 -2.53 8.03 -4.08
N VAL A 482 -3.81 7.85 -4.36
CA VAL A 482 -4.38 8.25 -5.65
C VAL A 482 -4.76 9.73 -5.59
N GLY A 483 -4.45 10.44 -6.67
CA GLY A 483 -4.78 11.84 -6.88
C GLY A 483 -5.81 12.03 -7.98
N PRO A 484 -6.26 13.28 -8.19
CA PRO A 484 -7.13 13.62 -9.32
C PRO A 484 -6.40 13.39 -10.65
N ASN A 485 -7.18 13.36 -11.74
CA ASN A 485 -6.66 13.28 -13.12
C ASN A 485 -5.73 12.10 -13.39
N HIS A 486 -6.03 10.93 -12.79
CA HIS A 486 -5.24 9.71 -12.96
C HIS A 486 -3.79 9.86 -12.49
N LEU A 487 -3.56 10.64 -11.43
CA LEU A 487 -2.27 10.69 -10.76
C LEU A 487 -2.20 9.64 -9.65
N VAL A 488 -1.00 9.11 -9.44
CA VAL A 488 -0.68 8.28 -8.28
C VAL A 488 0.60 8.81 -7.66
N PHE A 489 0.62 8.91 -6.34
CA PHE A 489 1.78 9.32 -5.57
C PHE A 489 2.33 8.11 -4.80
N SER A 490 3.64 7.94 -4.83
CA SER A 490 4.32 6.93 -4.02
C SER A 490 5.41 7.56 -3.16
N GLY A 491 5.35 7.36 -1.86
CA GLY A 491 6.35 7.81 -0.89
C GLY A 491 7.21 6.66 -0.43
N ASP A 492 8.52 6.77 -0.62
CA ASP A 492 9.46 5.71 -0.25
C ASP A 492 10.21 5.97 1.07
N SER A 493 10.92 4.94 1.52
CA SER A 493 11.64 4.96 2.80
C SER A 493 12.89 5.84 2.78
N SER A 494 13.30 6.35 1.62
CA SER A 494 14.41 7.29 1.47
C SER A 494 13.99 8.76 1.61
N GLY A 495 12.68 9.03 1.66
CA GLY A 495 12.13 10.39 1.71
C GLY A 495 11.74 10.96 0.35
N ASP A 496 11.71 10.13 -0.69
CA ASP A 496 11.26 10.55 -2.02
C ASP A 496 9.76 10.36 -2.21
N VAL A 497 9.10 11.39 -2.74
CA VAL A 497 7.76 11.25 -3.31
C VAL A 497 7.87 11.23 -4.82
N LYS A 498 7.40 10.16 -5.47
CA LYS A 498 7.28 10.11 -6.93
C LYS A 498 5.83 10.36 -7.35
N VAL A 499 5.68 11.09 -8.43
CA VAL A 499 4.39 11.39 -9.05
C VAL A 499 4.29 10.61 -10.35
N TRP A 500 3.28 9.76 -10.44
CA TRP A 500 2.98 8.90 -11.57
C TRP A 500 1.70 9.36 -12.24
N SER A 501 1.59 9.15 -13.55
CA SER A 501 0.39 9.44 -14.32
C SER A 501 0.05 8.24 -15.18
N TRP A 502 -1.23 7.91 -15.26
CA TRP A 502 -1.72 7.02 -16.30
C TRP A 502 -1.66 7.73 -17.65
N VAL A 503 -1.16 7.04 -18.66
CA VAL A 503 -1.11 7.51 -20.05
C VAL A 503 -1.95 6.58 -20.92
N GLU A 504 -2.25 7.03 -22.15
CA GLU A 504 -2.84 6.08 -23.10
C GLU A 504 -1.76 5.05 -23.40
N ALA A 505 -2.09 3.77 -23.32
CA ALA A 505 -1.21 2.73 -23.81
C ALA A 505 -0.89 3.07 -25.26
N GLY A 506 0.38 3.36 -25.56
CA GLY A 506 0.79 3.66 -26.92
C GLY A 506 0.30 2.52 -27.80
N LEU A 507 -0.53 2.83 -28.79
CA LEU A 507 -0.71 1.95 -29.93
C LEU A 507 0.71 1.69 -30.43
N GLU A 508 1.22 0.46 -30.24
CA GLU A 508 2.43 0.06 -30.92
C GLU A 508 2.22 0.43 -32.38
N ALA A 509 3.13 1.26 -32.91
CA ALA A 509 3.16 1.56 -34.32
C ALA A 509 3.21 0.21 -35.04
N VAL A 510 2.08 -0.17 -35.64
CA VAL A 510 2.02 -1.24 -36.62
C VAL A 510 2.89 -0.73 -37.76
N ALA A 511 4.16 -1.13 -37.74
CA ALA A 511 5.06 -0.93 -38.85
C ALA A 511 4.51 -1.79 -39.99
N GLU A 512 3.92 -1.12 -40.98
CA GLU A 512 3.61 -1.69 -42.30
C GLU A 512 4.87 -2.19 -43.02
#